data_AF-A0A3B8SYT0-F1
#
_entry.id   AF-A0A3B8SYT0-F1
#
_cell.length_a   1.000
_cell.length_b   1.000
_cell.length_c   1.000
_cell.angle_alpha   90.00
_cell.angle_beta   90.00
_cell.angle_gamma   90.00
#
_symmetry.space_group_name_H-M   'P 1'
#
loop_
_entity.id
_entity.type
_entity.pdbx_description
1 polymer ?
#
loop_
_entity_poly.entity_id
_entity_poly.type
_entity_poly.pdbx_seq_one_letter_code
_entity_poly.pdbx_strand_id
1 'polypeptide(L)' 'MTSPRRTKILATLGPATDSTEMLEKLIAAGANVVRMNFSHGTADDHIQRALRVRAVA' A
#
# COMPACT_ATOMS: atom_id res chain seq x y z
N MET A 1 -5.36 -23.84 14.78
CA MET A 1 -5.24 -22.42 14.37
C MET A 1 -3.77 -22.16 14.06
N THR A 2 -3.45 -21.66 12.87
CA THR A 2 -2.07 -21.31 12.51
C THR A 2 -1.65 -20.07 13.29
N SER A 3 -0.42 -20.07 13.82
CA SER A 3 0.14 -18.90 14.51
C SER A 3 0.18 -17.69 13.56
N PRO A 4 -0.25 -16.49 13.98
CA PRO A 4 -0.22 -15.31 13.13
C PRO A 4 1.22 -14.95 12.76
N ARG A 5 1.41 -14.46 11.52
CA ARG A 5 2.73 -14.04 11.05
C ARG A 5 3.27 -12.91 11.94
N ARG A 6 4.48 -13.10 12.46
CA ARG A 6 5.15 -12.10 13.34
C ARG A 6 5.81 -10.98 12.54
N THR A 7 6.49 -11.31 11.44
CA THR A 7 7.18 -10.33 10.59
C THR A 7 6.18 -9.49 9.80
N LYS A 8 6.39 -8.18 9.78
CA LYS A 8 5.54 -7.24 9.04
C LYS A 8 6.03 -7.09 7.59
N ILE A 9 5.10 -6.92 6.66
CA ILE A 9 5.40 -6.68 5.24
C ILE A 9 5.23 -5.19 4.93
N LEU A 10 6.26 -4.61 4.32
CA LEU A 10 6.24 -3.27 3.73
C LEU A 10 6.15 -3.40 2.20
N ALA A 11 5.17 -2.73 1.59
CA ALA A 11 4.99 -2.70 0.14
C ALA A 11 5.20 -1.26 -0.39
N THR A 12 6.07 -1.09 -1.40
CA THR A 12 6.27 0.22 -2.04
C THR A 12 5.17 0.46 -3.07
N LEU A 13 4.53 1.62 -3.03
CA LEU A 13 3.50 2.02 -3.98
C LEU A 13 4.09 2.70 -5.21
N GLY A 14 3.43 2.51 -6.35
CA GLY A 14 3.76 3.14 -7.62
C GLY A 14 2.68 2.86 -8.67
N PRO A 15 2.95 3.11 -9.97
CA PRO A 15 1.97 2.96 -11.04
C PRO A 15 1.27 1.59 -11.07
N ALA A 16 1.99 0.51 -10.74
CA ALA A 16 1.43 -0.85 -10.70
C ALA A 16 0.41 -1.09 -9.57
N THR A 17 0.31 -0.17 -8.61
CA THR A 17 -0.53 -0.30 -7.41
C THR A 17 -1.47 0.90 -7.24
N ASP A 18 -1.67 1.72 -8.28
CA ASP A 18 -2.46 2.95 -8.17
C ASP A 18 -3.98 2.71 -8.23
N SER A 19 -4.42 1.51 -8.63
CA SER A 19 -5.84 1.14 -8.64
C SER A 19 -6.31 0.68 -7.26
N THR A 20 -7.57 0.99 -6.93
CA THR A 20 -8.23 0.58 -5.67
C THR A 20 -8.20 -0.95 -5.51
N GLU A 21 -8.49 -1.68 -6.58
CA GLU A 21 -8.54 -3.16 -6.57
C GLU A 21 -7.15 -3.75 -6.28
N MET A 22 -6.07 -3.11 -6.74
CA MET A 22 -4.72 -3.56 -6.42
C MET A 22 -4.34 -3.27 -4.97
N LEU A 23 -4.76 -2.14 -4.40
CA LEU A 23 -4.54 -1.84 -2.99
C LEU A 23 -5.29 -2.83 -2.09
N GLU A 24 -6.54 -3.15 -2.41
CA GLU A 24 -7.32 -4.17 -1.70
C GLU A 24 -6.63 -5.54 -1.75
N LYS A 25 -6.14 -5.95 -2.93
CA LYS A 25 -5.37 -7.20 -3.09
C LYS A 25 -4.10 -7.20 -2.24
N LEU A 26 -3.38 -6.09 -2.16
CA LEU A 26 -2.17 -5.98 -1.33
C LEU A 26 -2.48 -6.11 0.17
N ILE A 27 -3.57 -5.48 0.63
CA ILE A 27 -4.01 -5.57 2.03
C ILE A 27 -4.45 -7.01 2.34
N ALA A 28 -5.27 -7.62 1.48
CA ALA A 28 -5.72 -9.01 1.64
C ALA A 28 -4.55 -10.01 1.61
N ALA A 29 -3.51 -9.76 0.81
CA ALA A 29 -2.28 -10.55 0.79
C ALA A 29 -1.41 -10.35 2.05
N GLY A 30 -1.75 -9.38 2.89
CA GLY A 30 -1.13 -9.15 4.19
C GLY A 30 -0.06 -8.06 4.20
N ALA A 31 -0.11 -7.06 3.33
CA ALA A 31 0.70 -5.85 3.51
C ALA A 31 0.33 -5.18 4.85
N ASN A 32 1.33 -4.75 5.62
CA ASN A 32 1.13 -4.10 6.92
C ASN A 32 1.45 -2.60 6.88
N VAL A 33 2.41 -2.23 6.03
CA VAL A 33 2.86 -0.86 5.85
C VAL A 33 3.00 -0.60 4.36
N VAL A 34 2.56 0.57 3.91
CA VAL A 34 2.85 1.05 2.56
C VAL A 34 3.96 2.08 2.60
N ARG A 35 4.83 2.05 1.59
CA ARG A 35 5.91 3.03 1.39
C ARG A 35 5.61 3.85 0.15
N MET A 36 5.65 5.17 0.29
CA MET A 36 5.71 6.10 -0.83
C MET A 36 7.18 6.45 -1.05
N ASN A 37 7.70 6.17 -2.25
CA ASN A 37 9.09 6.48 -2.58
C ASN A 37 9.21 7.88 -3.21
N PHE A 38 9.71 8.86 -2.47
CA PHE A 38 9.84 10.25 -2.92
C PHE A 38 10.92 10.49 -3.98
N SER A 39 11.70 9.48 -4.36
CA SER A 39 12.57 9.58 -5.54
C SER A 39 11.78 9.65 -6.86
N HIS A 40 10.48 9.34 -6.85
CA HIS A 40 9.61 9.35 -8.03
C HIS A 40 8.22 9.90 -7.71
N GLY A 41 7.61 10.58 -8.69
CA GLY A 41 6.28 11.17 -8.56
C GLY A 41 6.29 12.58 -7.98
N THR A 42 5.11 13.18 -7.93
CA THR A 42 4.87 14.50 -7.36
C THR A 42 4.29 14.40 -5.95
N ALA A 43 4.34 15.50 -5.19
CA ALA A 43 3.69 15.57 -3.88
C ALA A 43 2.20 15.21 -3.97
N ASP A 44 1.50 15.68 -5.02
CA ASP A 44 0.09 15.37 -5.25
C ASP A 44 -0.14 13.88 -5.50
N ASP A 45 0.72 13.20 -6.26
CA ASP A 45 0.62 11.75 -6.45
C ASP A 45 0.68 11.01 -5.12
N HIS A 46 1.59 11.43 -4.22
CA HIS A 46 1.72 10.83 -2.90
C HIS A 46 0.52 11.10 -2.00
N ILE A 47 -0.03 12.32 -2.04
CA ILE A 47 -1.26 12.68 -1.33
C ILE A 47 -2.43 11.81 -1.81
N GLN A 48 -2.61 11.67 -3.12
CA GLN A 48 -3.68 10.85 -3.68
C GLN A 48 -3.53 9.37 -3.30
N ARG A 49 -2.30 8.83 -3.35
CA ARG A 49 -2.01 7.47 -2.87
C ARG A 49 -2.34 7.31 -1.38
N ALA A 50 -1.99 8.29 -0.55
CA ALA A 50 -2.30 8.26 0.88
C ALA A 50 -3.80 8.21 1.15
N LEU A 51 -4.58 9.03 0.42
CA LEU A 51 -6.03 9.07 0.53
C LEU A 51 -6.66 7.73 0.09
N ARG A 52 -6.23 7.17 -1.05
CA ARG A 52 -6.72 5.87 -1.54
C ARG A 52 -6.45 4.75 -0.54
N VAL A 53 -5.22 4.66 -0.02
CA VAL A 53 -4.86 3.64 0.99
C VAL A 53 -5.75 3.74 2.22
N ARG A 54 -6.03 4.95 2.72
CA ARG A 54 -6.92 5.16 3.88
C ARG A 54 -8.39 4.85 3.58
N ALA A 55 -8.82 4.91 2.33
CA ALA A 55 -10.19 4.61 1.95
C ALA A 55 -10.47 3.10 1.89
N VAL A 56 -9.44 2.26 1.65
CA VAL A 56 -9.57 0.81 1.49
C VAL A 56 -9.08 -0.01 2.69
N ALA A 57 -8.44 0.62 3.66
CA ALA A 57 -7.90 -0.01 4.88
C ALA A 57 -8.81 0.23 6.07
#